data_AF-A0A0D5NKR9-F1
#
_entry.id   AF-A0A0D5NKR9-F1
#
_cell.length_a   1.000
_cell.length_b   1.000
_cell.length_c   1.000
_cell.angle_alpha   90.00
_cell.angle_beta   90.00
_cell.angle_gamma   90.00
#
_symmetry.space_group_name_H-M   'P 1'
#
loop_
_entity.id
_entity.type
_entity.pdbx_description
1 polymer ?
#
loop_
_entity_poly.entity_id
_entity_poly.type
_entity_poly.pdbx_seq_one_letter_code
_entity_poly.pdbx_strand_id
1 'polypeptide(L)'
;MHTAIHSVKPENIATFLGQKLHGNYEGEICIRFNKRILGTRIKHQMGAVSIKMYDKSGNVLRIETMVNDVSQFKHSREVQQRDGTVTQKVAPMKKNIYSLFRSVTS
;
A
#
# COMPACT_ATOMS: atom_id res chain seq x y z
N MET A 1 -12.29 0.25 -18.33
CA MET A 1 -12.36 0.18 -16.84
C MET A 1 -13.40 -0.82 -16.30
N HIS A 2 -14.52 -1.07 -16.97
CA HIS A 2 -15.58 -2.00 -16.50
C HIS A 2 -15.08 -3.42 -16.22
N THR A 3 -14.29 -4.00 -17.13
CA THR A 3 -13.69 -5.35 -16.97
C THR A 3 -12.71 -5.43 -15.79
N ALA A 4 -12.02 -4.33 -15.47
CA ALA A 4 -11.02 -4.28 -14.40
C ALA A 4 -11.62 -4.49 -13.00
N ILE A 5 -12.91 -4.16 -12.82
CA ILE A 5 -13.63 -4.36 -11.56
C ILE A 5 -13.85 -5.85 -11.29
N HIS A 6 -14.12 -6.62 -12.33
CA HIS A 6 -14.40 -8.05 -12.24
C HIS A 6 -13.14 -8.92 -12.27
N SER A 7 -12.04 -8.42 -12.87
CA SER A 7 -10.77 -9.16 -12.97
C SER A 7 -9.86 -8.99 -11.75
N VAL A 8 -9.98 -7.87 -11.02
CA VAL A 8 -9.11 -7.59 -9.87
C VAL A 8 -9.72 -8.21 -8.62
N LYS A 9 -9.20 -9.38 -8.23
CA LYS A 9 -9.58 -10.04 -6.99
C LYS A 9 -8.94 -9.35 -5.76
N PRO A 10 -9.55 -9.45 -4.57
CA PRO A 10 -8.95 -9.03 -3.29
C PRO A 10 -7.51 -9.53 -3.11
N GLU A 11 -7.21 -10.75 -3.54
CA GLU A 11 -5.86 -11.33 -3.48
C GLU A 11 -4.80 -10.53 -4.26
N ASN A 12 -5.18 -10.02 -5.43
CA ASN A 12 -4.29 -9.22 -6.27
C ASN A 12 -3.99 -7.87 -5.61
N ILE A 13 -4.98 -7.29 -4.94
CA ILE A 13 -4.84 -6.02 -4.21
C ILE A 13 -3.96 -6.22 -2.97
N ALA A 14 -4.20 -7.27 -2.19
CA ALA A 14 -3.40 -7.57 -1.01
C ALA A 14 -1.92 -7.75 -1.37
N THR A 15 -1.65 -8.56 -2.39
CA THR A 15 -0.30 -8.80 -2.89
C THR A 15 0.37 -7.50 -3.33
N PHE A 16 -0.33 -6.66 -4.10
CA PHE A 16 0.18 -5.36 -4.53
C PHE A 16 0.46 -4.41 -3.36
N LEU A 17 -0.39 -4.43 -2.33
CA LEU A 17 -0.24 -3.61 -1.13
C LEU A 17 0.76 -4.20 -0.11
N GLY A 18 1.54 -5.23 -0.50
CA GLY A 18 2.54 -5.85 0.36
C GLY A 18 1.95 -6.58 1.57
N GLN A 19 0.64 -6.87 1.55
CA GLN A 19 -0.05 -7.63 2.59
C GLN A 19 -0.26 -9.07 2.12
N LYS A 20 0.14 -10.06 2.94
CA LYS A 20 -0.33 -11.43 2.73
C LYS A 20 -1.76 -11.50 3.27
N LEU A 21 -2.70 -11.88 2.41
CA LEU A 21 -3.97 -12.47 2.85
C LEU A 21 -3.66 -13.81 3.50
N HIS A 22 -3.27 -13.78 4.76
CA HIS A 22 -3.32 -14.98 5.59
C HIS A 22 -4.78 -15.26 5.93
N GLY A 23 -5.15 -16.53 6.14
CA GLY A 23 -6.51 -16.91 6.54
C GLY A 23 -7.03 -16.19 7.80
N ASN A 24 -6.13 -15.55 8.55
CA ASN A 24 -6.41 -14.74 9.73
C ASN A 24 -6.36 -13.22 9.45
N TYR A 25 -6.52 -12.78 8.20
CA TYR A 25 -6.61 -11.35 7.89
C TYR A 25 -7.96 -10.81 8.38
N GLU A 26 -7.97 -10.19 9.55
CA GLU A 26 -9.17 -9.58 10.18
C GLU A 26 -9.48 -8.16 9.67
N GLY A 27 -8.71 -7.65 8.69
CA GLY A 27 -8.93 -6.32 8.15
C GLY A 27 -10.10 -6.25 7.18
N GLU A 28 -10.84 -5.13 7.20
CA GLU A 28 -11.90 -4.89 6.23
C GLU A 28 -11.30 -4.66 4.83
N ILE A 29 -11.77 -5.45 3.85
CA ILE A 29 -11.50 -5.23 2.43
C ILE A 29 -12.73 -4.59 1.80
N CYS A 30 -12.57 -3.37 1.28
CA CYS A 30 -13.67 -2.62 0.66
C CYS A 30 -13.33 -2.28 -0.79
N ILE A 31 -14.26 -2.58 -1.69
CA ILE A 31 -14.20 -2.20 -3.11
C ILE A 31 -15.28 -1.17 -3.39
N ARG A 32 -14.90 0.00 -3.91
CA ARG A 32 -15.85 1.05 -4.30
C ARG A 32 -15.65 1.49 -5.74
N PHE A 33 -16.67 1.26 -6.55
CA PHE A 33 -16.74 1.71 -7.93
C PHE A 33 -17.63 2.95 -8.06
N ASN A 34 -17.21 3.94 -8.85
CA ASN A 34 -18.00 5.14 -9.12
C ASN A 34 -17.83 5.55 -10.58
N LYS A 35 -18.96 5.75 -11.29
CA LYS A 35 -18.99 6.29 -12.65
C LYS A 35 -19.52 7.73 -12.61
N ARG A 36 -18.83 8.66 -13.26
CA ARG A 36 -19.21 10.07 -13.39
C ARG A 36 -19.04 10.50 -14.85
N ILE A 37 -19.68 11.61 -15.24
CA ILE A 37 -19.60 12.17 -16.61
C ILE A 37 -18.14 12.39 -17.03
N LEU A 38 -17.31 12.85 -16.10
CA LEU A 38 -15.90 13.17 -16.33
C LEU A 38 -14.95 11.97 -16.21
N GLY A 39 -15.45 10.76 -15.94
CA GLY A 39 -14.59 9.60 -15.78
C GLY A 39 -15.06 8.58 -14.76
N THR A 40 -14.27 7.52 -14.62
CA THR A 40 -14.59 6.38 -13.78
C THR A 40 -13.53 6.21 -12.69
N ARG A 41 -13.94 5.80 -11.48
CA ARG A 41 -13.03 5.56 -10.36
C ARG A 41 -13.28 4.20 -9.74
N ILE A 42 -12.21 3.45 -9.51
CA ILE A 42 -12.18 2.26 -8.67
C ILE A 42 -11.32 2.55 -7.45
N LYS A 43 -11.83 2.29 -6.25
CA LYS A 43 -11.05 2.31 -5.01
C LYS A 43 -11.07 0.92 -4.39
N HIS A 44 -9.88 0.41 -4.08
CA HIS A 44 -9.73 -0.74 -3.19
C HIS A 44 -9.09 -0.27 -1.90
N GLN A 45 -9.61 -0.74 -0.77
CA GLN A 45 -9.10 -0.42 0.56
C GLN A 45 -8.95 -1.72 1.35
N MET A 46 -7.84 -1.82 2.07
CA MET A 46 -7.46 -2.97 2.88
C MET A 46 -6.83 -2.43 4.16
N GLY A 47 -7.61 -2.39 5.24
CA GLY A 47 -7.20 -1.76 6.50
C GLY A 47 -6.80 -0.29 6.34
N ALA A 48 -5.57 0.05 6.74
CA ALA A 48 -5.04 1.41 6.67
C ALA A 48 -4.48 1.79 5.29
N VAL A 49 -4.55 0.90 4.30
CA VAL A 49 -4.00 1.11 2.96
C VAL A 49 -5.12 1.15 1.93
N SER A 50 -4.99 2.01 0.93
CA SER A 50 -5.91 2.01 -0.20
C SER A 50 -5.22 2.38 -1.51
N ILE A 51 -5.77 1.86 -2.60
CA ILE A 51 -5.41 2.23 -3.97
C ILE A 51 -6.65 2.76 -4.68
N LYS A 52 -6.51 3.87 -5.38
CA LYS A 52 -7.54 4.48 -6.21
C LYS A 52 -7.02 4.58 -7.63
N MET A 53 -7.79 4.04 -8.56
CA MET A 53 -7.57 4.21 -9.99
C MET A 53 -8.65 5.13 -10.51
N TYR A 54 -8.25 6.16 -11.25
CA TYR A 54 -9.13 7.10 -11.91
C TYR A 54 -8.86 7.03 -13.40
N ASP A 55 -9.90 6.84 -14.18
CA ASP A 55 -9.91 7.15 -15.59
C ASP A 55 -10.44 8.58 -15.73
N LYS A 56 -9.55 9.55 -15.94
CA LYS A 56 -9.90 10.96 -16.10
C LYS A 56 -10.20 11.23 -17.57
N SER A 57 -11.42 11.68 -17.84
CA SER A 57 -11.90 12.03 -19.18
C SER A 57 -11.80 10.89 -20.21
N GLY A 58 -11.76 9.62 -19.77
CA GLY A 58 -11.65 8.46 -20.66
C GLY A 58 -10.25 8.21 -21.25
N ASN A 59 -9.28 9.07 -20.94
CA ASN A 59 -8.01 9.13 -21.67
C ASN A 59 -6.77 9.01 -20.76
N VAL A 60 -6.89 9.32 -19.47
CA VAL A 60 -5.74 9.32 -18.55
C VAL A 60 -6.02 8.43 -17.36
N LEU A 61 -5.26 7.34 -17.25
CA LEU A 61 -5.24 6.51 -16.06
C LEU A 61 -4.34 7.15 -14.99
N ARG A 62 -4.94 7.58 -13.88
CA ARG A 62 -4.22 8.01 -12.68
C ARG A 62 -4.36 6.96 -11.59
N ILE A 63 -3.22 6.49 -11.08
CA ILE A 63 -3.15 5.57 -9.94
C ILE A 63 -2.65 6.34 -8.72
N GLU A 64 -3.36 6.22 -7.60
CA GLU A 64 -3.03 6.87 -6.33
C GLU A 64 -3.07 5.82 -5.22
N THR A 65 -2.03 5.76 -4.40
CA THR A 65 -1.97 4.90 -3.21
C THR A 65 -1.92 5.75 -1.95
N MET A 66 -2.63 5.34 -0.92
CA MET A 66 -2.69 6.01 0.37
C MET A 66 -2.41 5.00 1.48
N VAL A 67 -1.53 5.36 2.40
CA VAL A 67 -1.20 4.57 3.60
C VAL A 67 -1.42 5.48 4.82
N ASN A 68 -2.47 5.21 5.59
CA ASN A 68 -2.80 5.95 6.80
C ASN A 68 -1.89 5.58 7.97
N ASP A 69 -1.50 4.31 8.04
CA ASP A 69 -0.58 3.78 9.04
C ASP A 69 0.55 3.02 8.35
N VAL A 70 1.73 3.63 8.34
CA VAL A 70 2.94 3.08 7.71
C VAL A 70 3.54 1.94 8.52
N SER A 71 3.23 1.83 9.82
CA SER A 71 3.81 0.82 10.70
C SER A 71 3.38 -0.61 10.34
N GLN A 72 2.32 -0.74 9.52
CA GLN A 72 1.89 -1.99 8.90
C GLN A 72 2.97 -2.60 7.99
N PHE A 73 3.85 -1.76 7.43
CA PHE A 73 4.98 -2.20 6.64
C PHE A 73 6.19 -2.41 7.53
N LYS A 74 6.92 -3.51 7.30
CA LYS A 74 8.20 -3.77 7.95
C LYS A 74 9.33 -3.57 6.95
N HIS A 75 10.40 -2.91 7.37
CA HIS A 75 11.61 -2.75 6.56
C HIS A 75 12.83 -3.13 7.39
N SER A 76 13.90 -3.57 6.71
CA SER A 76 15.19 -3.74 7.36
C SER A 76 15.81 -2.36 7.57
N ARG A 77 16.23 -2.07 8.80
CA ARG A 77 17.00 -0.88 9.13
C ARG A 77 18.14 -1.23 10.07
N GLU A 78 19.16 -0.38 10.06
CA GLU A 78 20.18 -0.39 11.08
C GLU A 78 19.61 0.09 12.41
N VAL A 79 19.93 -0.66 13.47
CA VAL A 79 19.56 -0.33 14.84
C VAL A 79 20.85 -0.34 15.65
N GLN A 80 21.24 0.85 16.13
CA GLN A 80 22.27 1.00 17.15
C GLN A 80 21.77 0.42 18.47
N GLN A 81 22.52 -0.54 18.99
CA GLN A 81 22.29 -1.13 20.30
C GLN A 81 22.99 -0.28 21.38
N ARG A 82 22.62 -0.49 22.65
CA ARG A 82 23.17 0.28 23.79
C ARG A 82 24.67 0.03 24.00
N ASP A 83 25.19 -1.09 23.50
CA ASP A 83 26.61 -1.46 23.54
C ASP A 83 27.43 -0.86 22.37
N GLY A 84 26.79 -0.04 21.52
CA GLY A 84 27.43 0.59 20.36
C GLY A 84 27.44 -0.27 19.10
N THR A 85 26.96 -1.52 19.16
CA THR A 85 26.89 -2.38 17.97
C THR A 85 25.76 -1.95 17.03
N VAL A 86 26.01 -2.03 15.72
CA VAL A 86 25.00 -1.79 14.69
C VAL A 86 24.50 -3.12 14.16
N THR A 87 23.20 -3.33 14.21
CA THR A 87 22.56 -4.57 13.74
C THR A 87 21.47 -4.26 12.75
N GLN A 88 21.34 -5.07 11.69
CA GLN A 88 20.17 -5.00 10.83
C GLN A 88 18.99 -5.71 11.51
N LYS A 89 17.88 -5.00 11.67
CA LYS A 89 16.65 -5.56 12.22
C LYS A 89 15.46 -5.19 11.34
N VAL A 90 14.57 -6.16 11.15
CA VAL A 90 13.27 -5.94 10.54
C VAL A 90 12.36 -5.28 11.57
N ALA A 91 11.92 -4.05 11.30
CA ALA A 91 11.11 -3.27 12.22
C ALA A 91 9.94 -2.57 11.50
N PRO A 92 8.85 -2.25 12.21
CA PRO A 92 7.79 -1.39 11.68
C PRO A 92 8.35 -0.08 11.13
N MET A 93 7.87 0.31 9.96
CA MET A 93 8.21 1.58 9.32
C MET A 93 7.70 2.74 10.17
N LYS A 94 8.53 3.75 10.35
CA LYS A 94 8.15 4.97 11.07
C LYS A 94 7.74 6.03 10.06
N LYS A 95 6.79 6.89 10.42
CA LYS A 95 6.42 8.05 9.60
C LYS A 95 7.46 9.16 9.78
N ASN A 96 8.68 8.94 9.28
CA ASN A 96 9.76 9.91 9.28
C ASN A 96 10.53 9.87 7.96
N ILE A 97 11.27 10.95 7.66
CA ILE A 97 11.99 11.11 6.39
C ILE A 97 13.08 10.03 6.22
N TYR A 98 13.70 9.61 7.33
CA TYR A 98 14.70 8.53 7.34
C TYR A 98 14.12 7.15 6.94
N SER A 99 12.81 6.94 7.03
CA SER A 99 12.17 5.71 6.55
C SER A 99 11.80 5.78 5.06
N LEU A 100 11.88 6.96 4.42
CA LEU A 100 11.59 7.14 2.99
C LEU A 100 12.82 6.88 2.12
N PHE A 101 14.02 7.16 2.65
CA PHE A 101 15.27 6.89 1.98
C PHE A 101 15.88 5.63 2.58
N ARG A 102 15.98 4.57 1.78
CA ARG A 102 16.88 3.46 2.13
C ARG A 102 18.27 4.08 2.20
N SER A 103 18.91 4.07 3.37
CA SER A 103 20.33 4.38 3.50
C SER A 103 21.09 3.34 2.69
N VAL A 104 21.24 3.58 1.39
CA VAL A 104 22.17 2.85 0.54
C VAL A 104 23.51 3.51 0.79
N THR A 105 24.19 3.04 1.83
CA THR A 105 25.62 3.29 1.99
C THR A 105 26.30 2.03 1.50
N SER A 106 26.89 2.11 0.29
CA SER A 106 27.84 1.11 -0.22
C SER A 106 29.19 1.29 0.44
#